data_AF-A0A538RWK6-F1
#
_entry.id   AF-A0A538RWK6-F1
#
_cell.length_a   1.000
_cell.length_b   1.000
_cell.length_c   1.000
_cell.angle_alpha   90.00
_cell.angle_beta   90.00
_cell.angle_gamma   90.00
#
_symmetry.space_group_name_H-M   'P 1'
#
loop_
_entity.id
_entity.type
_entity.pdbx_description
1 polymer ?
#
loop_
_entity_poly.entity_id
_entity_poly.type
_entity_poly.pdbx_seq_one_letter_code
_entity_poly.pdbx_strand_id
1 'polypeptide(L)'
;MNASGNAYVTGGTYSSDFPTTPSTLQSVYGGGEDAFVTMLNGNGSALVYSTFLGGTGTDFAEGVALDGAGNAYVAGITQSANFPTTSGAFQRTYGGGEDAFVTKLNPSGTALVYSTFVGGNGTDEAMHIAVDGAGNALVVGQTSSANFPISTNALQQTKGGG
;
A
#
# COMPACT_ATOMS: atom_id res chain seq x y z
N MET A 1 -3.91 -14.53 -7.05
CA MET A 1 -2.89 -15.09 -7.96
C MET A 1 -3.00 -14.39 -9.31
N ASN A 2 -1.90 -14.21 -10.06
CA ASN A 2 -1.95 -13.66 -11.41
C ASN A 2 -2.22 -14.74 -12.49
N ALA A 3 -2.29 -14.34 -13.76
CA ALA A 3 -2.56 -15.25 -14.89
C ALA A 3 -1.50 -16.36 -15.07
N SER A 4 -0.27 -16.14 -14.58
CA SER A 4 0.82 -17.13 -14.58
C SER A 4 0.77 -18.08 -13.37
N GLY A 5 -0.23 -17.94 -12.50
CA GLY A 5 -0.38 -18.71 -11.27
C GLY A 5 0.44 -18.19 -10.09
N ASN A 6 1.18 -17.09 -10.23
CA ASN A 6 2.00 -16.56 -9.13
C ASN A 6 1.11 -16.01 -8.01
N ALA A 7 1.52 -16.26 -6.75
CA ALA A 7 0.82 -15.78 -5.56
C ALA A 7 1.47 -14.48 -5.06
N TYR A 8 0.65 -13.59 -4.49
CA TYR A 8 1.12 -12.33 -3.89
C TYR A 8 0.80 -12.37 -2.41
N VAL A 9 1.76 -11.97 -1.59
CA VAL A 9 1.68 -11.96 -0.12
C VAL A 9 2.13 -10.58 0.35
N THR A 10 1.36 -9.98 1.23
CA THR A 10 1.65 -8.70 1.87
C THR A 10 1.49 -8.82 3.39
N GLY A 11 2.07 -7.87 4.12
CA GLY A 11 2.00 -7.79 5.57
C GLY A 11 3.05 -6.80 6.08
N GLY A 12 3.35 -6.86 7.37
CA GLY A 12 4.44 -6.12 8.00
C GLY A 12 5.56 -7.04 8.48
N THR A 13 6.76 -6.49 8.63
CA THR A 13 7.93 -7.18 9.18
C THR A 13 8.79 -6.21 10.00
N TYR A 14 9.35 -6.71 11.10
CA TYR A 14 10.38 -6.02 11.90
C TYR A 14 11.80 -6.55 11.60
N SER A 15 11.93 -7.45 10.63
CA SER A 15 13.18 -8.15 10.33
C SER A 15 13.95 -7.41 9.23
N SER A 16 15.14 -6.96 9.58
CA SER A 16 16.08 -6.31 8.66
C SER A 16 16.73 -7.28 7.66
N ASP A 17 16.59 -8.59 7.91
CA ASP A 17 17.03 -9.69 7.05
C ASP A 17 15.86 -10.36 6.31
N PHE A 18 14.69 -9.72 6.26
CA PHE A 18 13.54 -10.24 5.51
C PHE A 18 13.93 -10.47 4.04
N PRO A 19 13.57 -11.62 3.44
CA PRO A 19 14.01 -11.95 2.09
C PRO A 19 13.53 -10.92 1.06
N THR A 20 14.47 -10.25 0.40
CA THR A 20 14.20 -9.38 -0.76
C THR A 20 14.90 -9.93 -2.01
N THR A 21 14.46 -9.47 -3.18
CA THR A 21 15.13 -9.81 -4.46
C THR A 21 16.01 -8.67 -4.94
N PRO A 22 17.06 -8.93 -5.75
CA PRO A 22 17.87 -7.88 -6.36
C PRO A 22 17.02 -6.92 -7.20
N SER A 23 17.42 -5.63 -7.24
CA SER A 23 16.78 -4.58 -8.05
C SER A 23 15.30 -4.32 -7.74
N THR A 24 14.85 -4.75 -6.57
CA THR A 24 13.51 -4.49 -6.03
C THR A 24 13.34 -3.01 -5.65
N LEU A 25 12.10 -2.56 -5.43
CA LEU A 25 11.81 -1.16 -5.10
C LEU A 25 12.60 -0.68 -3.87
N GLN A 26 12.55 -1.45 -2.79
CA GLN A 26 13.24 -1.17 -1.54
C GLN A 26 13.83 -2.46 -0.99
N SER A 27 15.16 -2.56 -1.03
CA SER A 27 15.92 -3.74 -0.58
C SER A 27 16.44 -3.61 0.86
N VAL A 28 16.20 -2.47 1.50
CA VAL A 28 16.68 -2.17 2.86
C VAL A 28 15.48 -1.74 3.70
N TYR A 29 15.36 -2.38 4.85
CA TYR A 29 14.39 -2.06 5.89
C TYR A 29 14.49 -0.59 6.32
N GLY A 30 13.38 0.12 6.25
CA GLY A 30 13.29 1.57 6.36
C GLY A 30 13.21 2.10 7.79
N GLY A 31 12.68 1.32 8.74
CA GLY A 31 12.36 1.84 10.06
C GLY A 31 11.67 0.90 11.02
N GLY A 32 10.51 1.28 11.55
CA GLY A 32 9.70 0.54 12.52
C GLY A 32 9.17 -0.78 11.93
N GLU A 33 7.87 -1.04 11.91
CA GLU A 33 7.39 -2.15 11.05
C GLU A 33 7.46 -1.69 9.59
N ASP A 34 8.00 -2.48 8.67
CA ASP A 34 7.91 -2.15 7.23
C ASP A 34 6.87 -3.06 6.58
N ALA A 35 6.03 -2.50 5.71
CA ALA A 35 5.20 -3.32 4.87
C ALA A 35 6.09 -4.07 3.86
N PHE A 36 5.66 -5.26 3.45
CA PHE A 36 6.33 -6.00 2.37
C PHE A 36 5.35 -6.40 1.27
N VAL A 37 5.90 -6.61 0.07
CA VAL A 37 5.18 -7.21 -1.06
C VAL A 37 6.04 -8.31 -1.65
N THR A 38 5.57 -9.55 -1.52
CA THR A 38 6.22 -10.75 -2.03
C THR A 38 5.37 -11.36 -3.14
N MET A 39 5.99 -11.66 -4.29
CA MET A 39 5.41 -12.53 -5.31
C MET A 39 6.14 -13.88 -5.30
N LEU A 40 5.40 -14.97 -5.05
CA LEU A 40 5.87 -16.35 -5.17
C LEU A 40 5.50 -16.91 -6.54
N ASN A 41 6.37 -17.77 -7.09
CA ASN A 41 6.05 -18.48 -8.33
C ASN A 41 4.87 -19.45 -8.12
N GLY A 42 4.25 -19.89 -9.22
CA GLY A 42 2.99 -20.65 -9.14
C GLY A 42 3.03 -22.01 -8.43
N ASN A 43 4.22 -22.54 -8.11
CA ASN A 43 4.39 -23.74 -7.29
C ASN A 43 4.87 -23.43 -5.85
N GLY A 44 5.02 -22.14 -5.49
CA GLY A 44 5.45 -21.69 -4.17
C GLY A 44 6.91 -21.99 -3.82
N SER A 45 7.74 -22.37 -4.79
CA SER A 45 9.13 -22.82 -4.54
C SER A 45 10.16 -21.68 -4.56
N ALA A 46 9.81 -20.50 -5.08
CA ALA A 46 10.74 -19.39 -5.22
C ALA A 46 10.03 -18.04 -5.21
N LEU A 47 10.76 -17.02 -4.75
CA LEU A 47 10.39 -15.61 -4.92
C LEU A 47 10.58 -15.23 -6.39
N VAL A 48 9.53 -14.72 -7.03
CA VAL A 48 9.65 -13.99 -8.30
C VAL A 48 10.14 -12.57 -8.04
N TYR A 49 9.57 -11.91 -7.02
CA TYR A 49 10.16 -10.72 -6.40
C TYR A 49 9.77 -10.62 -4.92
N SER A 50 10.53 -9.86 -4.15
CA SER A 50 10.15 -9.41 -2.80
C SER A 50 10.77 -8.04 -2.52
N THR A 51 9.97 -7.14 -1.93
CA THR A 51 10.35 -5.76 -1.59
C THR A 51 9.81 -5.37 -0.22
N PHE A 52 10.52 -4.49 0.47
CA PHE A 52 9.91 -3.64 1.48
C PHE A 52 9.09 -2.52 0.79
N LEU A 53 8.19 -1.90 1.55
CA LEU A 53 7.43 -0.73 1.19
C LEU A 53 7.16 0.05 2.48
N GLY A 54 7.98 1.05 2.76
CA GLY A 54 7.84 1.81 4.01
C GLY A 54 8.79 2.98 4.11
N GLY A 55 8.71 3.68 5.23
CA GLY A 55 9.59 4.75 5.64
C GLY A 55 10.21 4.46 7.00
N THR A 56 10.41 5.49 7.83
CA THR A 56 11.09 5.33 9.13
C THR A 56 10.16 4.92 10.28
N GLY A 57 8.84 5.01 10.09
CA GLY A 57 7.81 4.68 11.06
C GLY A 57 7.30 3.24 10.93
N THR A 58 6.08 3.01 11.41
CA THR A 58 5.35 1.74 11.25
C THR A 58 4.50 1.77 9.98
N ASP A 59 4.66 0.77 9.14
CA ASP A 59 4.01 0.59 7.86
C ASP A 59 3.51 -0.85 7.76
N PHE A 60 2.24 -1.04 7.43
CA PHE A 60 1.65 -2.38 7.33
C PHE A 60 0.71 -2.47 6.14
N ALA A 61 0.85 -3.51 5.32
CA ALA A 61 -0.04 -3.76 4.18
C ALA A 61 -1.16 -4.75 4.56
N GLU A 62 -2.40 -4.29 4.49
CA GLU A 62 -3.59 -5.09 4.82
C GLU A 62 -4.25 -5.74 3.60
N GLY A 63 -4.21 -5.07 2.45
CA GLY A 63 -4.88 -5.51 1.23
C GLY A 63 -3.94 -5.55 0.04
N VAL A 64 -4.12 -6.57 -0.81
CA VAL A 64 -3.50 -6.62 -2.14
C VAL A 64 -4.49 -7.07 -3.22
N ALA A 65 -4.50 -6.38 -4.35
CA ALA A 65 -5.26 -6.72 -5.55
C ALA A 65 -4.39 -6.56 -6.80
N LEU A 66 -4.77 -7.21 -7.89
CA LEU A 66 -4.02 -7.19 -9.15
C LEU A 66 -4.90 -6.65 -10.28
N ASP A 67 -4.32 -5.87 -11.20
CA ASP A 67 -4.96 -5.61 -12.49
C ASP A 67 -4.60 -6.66 -13.55
N GLY A 68 -5.25 -6.58 -14.72
CA GLY A 68 -5.02 -7.51 -15.83
C GLY A 68 -3.60 -7.45 -16.42
N ALA A 69 -2.82 -6.41 -16.12
CA ALA A 69 -1.41 -6.29 -16.52
C ALA A 69 -0.45 -6.85 -15.46
N GLY A 70 -0.96 -7.33 -14.32
CA GLY A 70 -0.17 -7.89 -13.23
C GLY A 70 0.46 -6.85 -12.30
N ASN A 71 0.02 -5.58 -12.37
CA ASN A 71 0.42 -4.58 -11.38
C ASN A 71 -0.22 -4.92 -10.02
N ALA A 72 0.54 -4.80 -8.95
CA ALA A 72 0.03 -5.01 -7.60
C ALA A 72 -0.44 -3.69 -6.98
N TYR A 73 -1.68 -3.67 -6.51
CA TYR A 73 -2.27 -2.57 -5.76
C TYR A 73 -2.28 -2.99 -4.29
N VAL A 74 -1.61 -2.22 -3.46
CA VAL A 74 -1.42 -2.50 -2.04
C VAL A 74 -2.03 -1.35 -1.26
N ALA A 75 -2.80 -1.69 -0.25
CA ALA A 75 -3.38 -0.73 0.67
C ALA A 75 -3.11 -1.15 2.12
N GLY A 76 -3.02 -0.17 3.00
CA GLY A 76 -2.73 -0.38 4.41
C GLY A 76 -2.51 0.92 5.14
N ILE A 77 -1.75 0.86 6.23
CA ILE A 77 -1.46 1.98 7.13
C ILE A 77 0.01 2.37 7.07
N THR A 78 0.27 3.64 7.34
CA THR A 78 1.60 4.18 7.50
C THR A 78 1.63 5.22 8.61
N GLN A 79 2.66 5.18 9.45
CA GLN A 79 3.04 6.22 10.40
C GLN A 79 4.32 6.94 9.92
N SER A 80 4.70 6.73 8.66
CA SER A 80 5.94 7.22 8.06
C SER A 80 5.68 8.53 7.30
N ALA A 81 6.16 9.66 7.85
CA ALA A 81 6.13 10.94 7.15
C ALA A 81 6.95 10.93 5.83
N ASN A 82 7.90 10.00 5.72
CA ASN A 82 8.72 9.75 4.55
C ASN A 82 8.28 8.51 3.74
N PHE A 83 7.04 8.03 3.91
CA PHE A 83 6.52 6.91 3.10
C PHE A 83 6.68 7.21 1.60
N PRO A 84 7.06 6.22 0.77
CA PRO A 84 7.30 6.45 -0.65
C PRO A 84 6.03 6.95 -1.36
N THR A 85 6.06 8.15 -1.94
CA THR A 85 4.96 8.70 -2.76
C THR A 85 5.45 9.13 -4.14
N THR A 86 4.56 9.08 -5.14
CA THR A 86 4.90 9.47 -6.52
C THR A 86 4.60 10.94 -6.81
N SER A 87 5.33 11.52 -7.77
CA SER A 87 5.04 12.88 -8.25
C SER A 87 3.60 12.97 -8.76
N GLY A 88 2.89 14.04 -8.41
CA GLY A 88 1.48 14.23 -8.77
C GLY A 88 0.49 13.29 -8.05
N ALA A 89 0.91 12.55 -7.03
CA ALA A 89 0.01 11.77 -6.19
C ALA A 89 -1.07 12.66 -5.55
N PHE A 90 -2.23 12.05 -5.27
CA PHE A 90 -3.40 12.71 -4.68
C PHE A 90 -3.05 13.44 -3.38
N GLN A 91 -2.33 12.75 -2.48
CA GLN A 91 -1.79 13.31 -1.24
C GLN A 91 -0.34 12.85 -1.10
N ARG A 92 0.57 13.83 -1.02
CA ARG A 92 2.03 13.61 -0.91
C ARG A 92 2.58 13.84 0.50
N THR A 93 1.74 14.29 1.40
CA THR A 93 2.13 14.67 2.76
C THR A 93 1.27 13.93 3.75
N TYR A 94 1.95 13.32 4.72
CA TYR A 94 1.35 12.66 5.86
C TYR A 94 0.46 13.62 6.64
N GLY A 95 -0.81 13.26 6.81
CA GLY A 95 -1.86 14.06 7.43
C GLY A 95 -1.75 14.14 8.96
N GLY A 96 -1.20 13.10 9.59
CA GLY A 96 -0.99 13.00 11.04
C GLY A 96 -1.49 11.66 11.58
N GLY A 97 -1.26 11.39 12.87
CA GLY A 97 -1.78 10.19 13.56
C GLY A 97 -1.26 8.87 12.98
N GLU A 98 -2.00 8.35 12.00
CA GLU A 98 -1.69 7.22 11.11
C GLU A 98 -2.51 7.43 9.84
N ASP A 99 -1.88 7.39 8.66
CA ASP A 99 -2.57 7.58 7.38
C ASP A 99 -2.74 6.25 6.67
N ALA A 100 -3.83 6.12 5.92
CA ALA A 100 -3.93 5.05 4.94
C ALA A 100 -3.00 5.36 3.76
N PHE A 101 -2.46 4.33 3.12
CA PHE A 101 -1.77 4.46 1.84
C PHE A 101 -2.42 3.61 0.77
N VAL A 102 -2.24 4.03 -0.49
CA VAL A 102 -2.56 3.22 -1.68
C VAL A 102 -1.38 3.28 -2.63
N THR A 103 -0.77 2.13 -2.87
CA THR A 103 0.41 1.96 -3.71
C THR A 103 0.11 1.04 -4.87
N LYS A 104 0.51 1.42 -6.09
CA LYS A 104 0.53 0.53 -7.26
C LYS A 104 1.97 0.26 -7.67
N LEU A 105 2.39 -0.99 -7.61
CA LEU A 105 3.68 -1.48 -8.09
C LEU A 105 3.56 -2.02 -9.51
N ASN A 106 4.61 -1.82 -10.31
CA ASN A 106 4.73 -2.49 -11.60
C ASN A 106 4.85 -4.02 -11.42
N PRO A 107 4.63 -4.83 -12.48
CA PRO A 107 4.55 -6.29 -12.34
C PRO A 107 5.88 -6.94 -11.89
N SER A 108 6.99 -6.24 -12.05
CA SER A 108 8.31 -6.69 -11.60
C SER A 108 8.64 -6.29 -10.16
N GLY A 109 7.80 -5.51 -9.47
CA GLY A 109 8.05 -5.04 -8.11
C GLY A 109 9.21 -4.05 -7.99
N THR A 110 9.62 -3.42 -9.09
CA THR A 110 10.83 -2.57 -9.16
C THR A 110 10.53 -1.08 -9.17
N ALA A 111 9.28 -0.69 -9.42
CA ALA A 111 8.90 0.72 -9.48
C ALA A 111 7.45 0.93 -9.03
N LEU A 112 7.23 2.09 -8.40
CA LEU A 112 5.90 2.63 -8.15
C LEU A 112 5.34 3.17 -9.48
N VAL A 113 4.18 2.64 -9.89
CA VAL A 113 3.34 3.27 -10.92
C VAL A 113 2.68 4.50 -10.31
N TYR A 114 2.13 4.36 -9.09
CA TYR A 114 1.77 5.48 -8.23
C TYR A 114 1.85 5.07 -6.76
N SER A 115 1.95 6.05 -5.87
CA SER A 115 1.76 5.87 -4.42
C SER A 115 1.31 7.17 -3.78
N THR A 116 0.30 7.09 -2.91
CA THR A 116 -0.35 8.23 -2.26
C THR A 116 -0.74 7.88 -0.84
N PHE A 117 -0.76 8.89 0.03
CA PHE A 117 -1.53 8.84 1.26
C PHE A 117 -3.03 9.01 0.95
N VAL A 118 -3.88 8.60 1.89
CA VAL A 118 -5.33 8.86 1.92
C VAL A 118 -5.72 9.04 3.39
N GLY A 119 -5.68 10.28 3.87
CA GLY A 119 -5.97 10.53 5.29
C GLY A 119 -6.04 12.01 5.67
N GLY A 120 -6.31 12.24 6.94
CA GLY A 120 -6.45 13.55 7.57
C GLY A 120 -5.60 13.63 8.84
N ASN A 121 -6.09 14.32 9.86
CA ASN A 121 -5.31 14.62 11.06
C ASN A 121 -5.36 13.55 12.17
N GLY A 122 -6.17 12.51 11.99
CA GLY A 122 -6.37 11.40 12.92
C GLY A 122 -5.77 10.10 12.41
N THR A 123 -6.34 8.97 12.85
CA THR A 123 -6.03 7.63 12.34
C THR A 123 -6.96 7.28 11.18
N ASP A 124 -6.37 6.85 10.07
CA ASP A 124 -7.01 6.46 8.83
C ASP A 124 -6.43 5.13 8.34
N GLU A 125 -7.30 4.17 8.04
CA GLU A 125 -6.89 2.80 7.70
C GLU A 125 -7.52 2.36 6.39
N ALA A 126 -6.72 1.74 5.52
CA ALA A 126 -7.20 1.06 4.32
C ALA A 126 -7.07 -0.45 4.48
N MET A 127 -8.16 -1.08 4.93
CA MET A 127 -8.17 -2.49 5.32
C MET A 127 -8.24 -3.45 4.11
N HIS A 128 -8.94 -3.04 3.04
CA HIS A 128 -9.08 -3.86 1.85
C HIS A 128 -9.07 -3.02 0.57
N ILE A 129 -8.60 -3.67 -0.50
CA ILE A 129 -8.54 -3.10 -1.85
C ILE A 129 -9.05 -4.11 -2.87
N ALA A 130 -9.84 -3.62 -3.83
CA ALA A 130 -10.24 -4.34 -5.03
C ALA A 130 -9.92 -3.49 -6.25
N VAL A 131 -9.72 -4.15 -7.40
CA VAL A 131 -9.39 -3.47 -8.66
C VAL A 131 -10.33 -3.97 -9.76
N ASP A 132 -10.90 -3.04 -10.53
CA ASP A 132 -11.78 -3.38 -11.65
C ASP A 132 -10.99 -3.67 -12.95
N GLY A 133 -11.71 -4.07 -14.01
CA GLY A 133 -11.09 -4.37 -15.31
C GLY A 133 -10.46 -3.16 -16.02
N ALA A 134 -10.77 -1.94 -15.61
CA ALA A 134 -10.17 -0.71 -16.11
C ALA A 134 -8.95 -0.27 -15.28
N GLY A 135 -8.66 -0.95 -14.17
CA GLY A 135 -7.57 -0.61 -13.26
C GLY A 135 -7.92 0.45 -12.21
N ASN A 136 -9.21 0.69 -11.95
CA ASN A 136 -9.63 1.57 -10.86
C ASN A 136 -9.57 0.81 -9.54
N ALA A 137 -8.99 1.43 -8.52
CA ALA A 137 -8.93 0.89 -7.16
C ALA A 137 -10.18 1.30 -6.36
N LEU A 138 -10.84 0.32 -5.76
CA LEU A 138 -11.83 0.51 -4.71
C LEU A 138 -11.17 0.17 -3.37
N VAL A 139 -11.11 1.13 -2.45
CA VAL A 139 -10.49 0.97 -1.13
C VAL A 139 -11.56 1.15 -0.07
N VAL A 140 -11.57 0.28 0.93
CA VAL A 140 -12.46 0.36 2.09
C VAL A 140 -11.65 0.29 3.38
N GLY A 141 -12.18 0.94 4.42
CA GLY A 141 -11.55 0.98 5.73
C GLY A 141 -12.24 2.00 6.64
N GLN A 142 -11.50 2.57 7.57
CA GLN A 142 -12.04 3.45 8.59
C GLN A 142 -11.24 4.74 8.74
N THR A 143 -11.90 5.77 9.27
CA THR A 143 -11.29 7.07 9.52
C THR A 143 -11.81 7.65 10.84
N SER A 144 -10.88 8.14 11.65
CA SER A 144 -11.17 8.98 12.81
C SER A 144 -10.95 10.48 12.53
N SER A 145 -10.38 10.81 11.36
CA SER A 145 -10.04 12.16 10.93
C SER A 145 -11.28 13.05 10.74
N ALA A 146 -11.21 14.27 11.27
CA ALA A 146 -12.27 15.27 11.08
C ALA A 146 -12.21 15.93 9.70
N ASN A 147 -11.04 15.89 9.06
CA ASN A 147 -10.72 16.48 7.76
C ASN A 147 -10.36 15.42 6.72
N PHE A 148 -10.93 14.21 6.82
CA PHE A 148 -10.69 13.15 5.84
C PHE A 148 -11.03 13.62 4.42
N PRO A 149 -10.21 13.29 3.40
CA PRO A 149 -10.45 13.70 2.02
C PRO A 149 -11.75 13.08 1.49
N ILE A 150 -12.77 13.92 1.32
CA ILE A 150 -14.08 13.53 0.77
C ILE A 150 -14.34 14.23 -0.56
N SER A 151 -15.05 13.55 -1.46
CA SER A 151 -15.56 14.22 -2.67
C SER A 151 -16.70 15.17 -2.31
N THR A 152 -16.86 16.25 -3.10
CA THR A 152 -17.89 17.27 -2.88
C THR A 152 -19.33 16.74 -2.95
N ASN A 153 -19.53 15.56 -3.52
CA ASN A 153 -20.83 14.91 -3.66
C ASN A 153 -20.99 13.69 -2.73
N ALA A 154 -20.11 13.53 -1.74
CA ALA A 154 -20.23 12.46 -0.76
C ALA A 154 -21.56 12.56 0.00
N LEU A 155 -22.18 11.41 0.26
CA LEU A 155 -23.47 11.30 0.97
C LEU A 155 -23.40 11.84 2.40
N GLN A 156 -22.23 11.74 3.04
CA GLN A 156 -21.93 12.32 4.34
C GLN A 156 -20.63 13.11 4.24
N GLN A 157 -20.69 14.39 4.60
CA GLN A 157 -19.57 15.32 4.43
C GLN A 157 -18.89 15.72 5.74
N THR A 158 -19.40 15.23 6.87
CA THR A 158 -18.88 15.51 8.19
C THR A 158 -18.85 14.24 9.02
N LYS A 159 -17.79 14.03 9.80
CA LYS A 159 -17.66 12.88 10.70
C LYS A 159 -18.87 12.79 11.63
N GLY A 160 -19.55 11.63 11.63
CA GLY A 160 -20.77 11.39 12.41
C GLY A 160 -20.54 10.98 13.87
N GLY A 161 -19.28 10.74 14.26
CA GLY A 161 -18.91 10.20 15.58
C GLY A 161 -18.70 8.68 15.56
N GLY A 162 -17.90 8.20 16.52
CA GLY A 162 -17.44 6.82 16.71
C GLY A 162 -16.40 6.80 17.83
#